data_AF-A0A4Y3VFF3-F1
#
_entry.id   AF-A0A4Y3VFF3-F1
#
_cell.length_a   1.000
_cell.length_b   1.000
_cell.length_c   1.000
_cell.angle_alpha   90.00
_cell.angle_beta   90.00
_cell.angle_gamma   90.00
#
_symmetry.space_group_name_H-M   'P 1'
#
loop_
_entity.id
_entity.type
_entity.pdbx_description
1 polymer ?
#
loop_
_entity_poly.entity_id
_entity_poly.type
_entity_poly.pdbx_seq_one_letter_code
_entity_poly.pdbx_strand_id
1 'polypeptide(L)' 'MGGPLLTTDGQVDGMVFAHSATHPETGHALAADRLRALAAQGAWADAPGRTRSVSVQPSHRAR' A
#
# COMPACT_ATOMS: atom_id res chain seq x y z
N MET A 1 -3.48 -3.02 -5.75
CA MET A 1 -3.28 -4.02 -4.68
C MET A 1 -3.39 -3.31 -3.33
N GLY A 2 -4.01 -3.95 -2.32
CA GLY A 2 -4.27 -3.31 -1.03
C GLY A 2 -5.04 -4.17 0.00
N GLY A 3 -4.83 -5.48 0.02
CA GLY A 3 -5.53 -6.38 0.94
C GLY A 3 -5.06 -6.24 2.40
N PRO A 4 -5.92 -6.54 3.39
CA PRO A 4 -5.54 -6.49 4.80
C PRO A 4 -4.58 -7.62 5.15
N LEU A 5 -3.60 -7.30 6.00
CA LEU A 5 -2.83 -8.29 6.75
C LEU A 5 -3.58 -8.59 8.03
N LEU A 6 -3.93 -9.85 8.23
CA LEU A 6 -4.68 -10.31 9.40
C LEU A 6 -3.76 -11.04 10.37
N THR A 7 -4.00 -10.82 11.66
CA THR A 7 -3.56 -11.72 12.73
C THR A 7 -4.28 -13.07 12.62
N THR A 8 -3.77 -14.09 13.32
CA THR A 8 -4.39 -15.41 13.38
C THR A 8 -5.81 -15.40 13.96
N ASP A 9 -6.12 -14.39 14.78
CA ASP A 9 -7.45 -14.20 15.38
C ASP A 9 -8.37 -13.31 14.52
N GLY A 10 -7.97 -13.04 13.27
CA GLY A 10 -8.77 -12.31 12.29
C GLY A 10 -8.78 -10.79 12.45
N GLN A 11 -7.96 -10.22 13.34
CA GLN A 11 -7.83 -8.77 13.49
C GLN A 11 -6.89 -8.18 12.44
N VAL A 12 -7.14 -6.95 11.98
CA VAL A 12 -6.27 -6.25 11.03
C VAL A 12 -5.00 -5.75 11.73
N ASP A 13 -3.86 -6.24 11.27
CA ASP A 13 -2.53 -5.83 11.71
C ASP A 13 -1.83 -4.88 10.73
N GLY A 14 -2.30 -4.84 9.48
CA GLY A 14 -1.77 -3.91 8.47
C GLY A 14 -2.42 -4.04 7.09
N MET A 15 -1.76 -3.49 6.08
CA MET A 15 -2.19 -3.53 4.67
C MET A 15 -1.00 -3.83 3.76
N VAL A 16 -1.11 -4.86 2.92
CA VAL A 16 -0.06 -5.24 1.97
C VAL A 16 -0.08 -4.30 0.77
N PHE A 17 1.09 -3.80 0.36
CA PHE A 17 1.19 -2.85 -0.76
C PHE A 17 2.22 -3.24 -1.82
N ALA A 18 3.21 -4.08 -1.50
CA ALA A 18 4.25 -4.47 -2.45
C ALA A 18 4.79 -5.89 -2.22
N HIS A 19 5.36 -6.43 -3.27
CA HIS A 19 6.15 -7.65 -3.27
C HIS A 19 7.62 -7.31 -3.54
N SER A 20 8.54 -8.02 -2.90
CA SER A 20 9.98 -7.80 -3.10
C SER A 20 10.41 -8.27 -4.49
N ALA A 21 11.22 -7.46 -5.19
CA ALA A 21 11.76 -7.82 -6.50
C ALA A 21 12.94 -8.82 -6.40
N THR A 22 13.56 -8.92 -5.23
CA THR A 22 14.79 -9.70 -5.01
C THR A 22 14.59 -10.90 -4.10
N HIS A 23 13.50 -10.93 -3.34
CA HIS A 23 13.18 -11.99 -2.38
C HIS A 23 11.74 -12.47 -2.63
N PRO A 24 11.54 -13.52 -3.45
CA PRO A 24 10.23 -13.92 -3.96
C PRO A 24 9.25 -14.44 -2.89
N GLU A 25 9.70 -14.65 -1.66
CA GLU A 25 8.89 -15.00 -0.49
C GLU A 25 8.55 -13.79 0.41
N THR A 26 9.07 -12.60 0.10
CA THR A 26 8.94 -11.41 0.95
C THR A 26 7.90 -10.42 0.42
N GLY A 27 6.95 -10.05 1.28
CA GLY A 27 6.00 -8.96 1.05
C GLY A 27 6.26 -7.75 1.95
N HIS A 28 5.70 -6.60 1.58
CA HIS A 28 5.74 -5.37 2.38
C HIS A 28 4.34 -4.91 2.75
N ALA A 29 4.18 -4.52 4.03
CA ALA A 29 2.92 -4.04 4.58
C ALA A 29 3.10 -2.72 5.33
N LEU A 30 2.05 -1.89 5.32
CA LEU A 30 1.92 -0.75 6.22
C LEU A 30 1.27 -1.24 7.52
N ALA A 31 1.90 -0.95 8.66
CA ALA A 31 1.36 -1.28 9.97
C ALA A 31 0.03 -0.56 10.24
N ALA A 32 -0.88 -1.23 10.95
CA ALA A 32 -2.22 -0.71 11.25
C ALA A 32 -2.20 0.66 11.93
N ASP A 33 -1.30 0.92 12.88
CA ASP A 33 -1.26 2.21 13.58
C ASP A 33 -0.89 3.38 12.67
N ARG A 34 0.04 3.16 11.73
CA ARG A 34 0.36 4.17 10.71
C ARG A 34 -0.82 4.37 9.76
N LEU A 35 -1.49 3.29 9.37
CA LEU A 35 -2.67 3.35 8.50
C LEU A 35 -3.82 4.11 9.17
N ARG A 36 -4.08 3.88 10.46
CA ARG A 36 -5.07 4.62 11.25
C ARG A 36 -4.78 6.11 11.29
N ALA A 37 -3.53 6.50 11.51
CA ALA A 37 -3.13 7.91 11.50
C ALA A 37 -3.38 8.57 10.14
N LEU A 38 -3.05 7.90 9.03
CA LEU A 38 -3.32 8.40 7.68
C LEU A 38 -4.83 8.47 7.39
N ALA A 39 -5.58 7.45 7.78
CA ALA A 39 -7.03 7.42 7.61
C ALA A 39 -7.72 8.54 8.39
N ALA A 40 -7.29 8.83 9.62
CA ALA A 40 -7.83 9.92 10.43
C ALA A 40 -7.62 11.30 9.77
N GLN A 41 -6.50 11.51 9.06
CA GLN A 41 -6.27 12.74 8.31
C GLN A 41 -7.23 12.90 7.12
N GLY A 42 -7.59 11.79 6.47
CA GLY A 42 -8.54 11.79 5.35
C GLY A 42 -10.01 11.74 5.78
N ALA A 43 -10.31 11.30 7.01
CA ALA A 43 -11.68 11.08 7.49
C ALA A 43 -12.51 12.37 7.60
N TRP A 44 -11.85 13.52 7.72
CA TRP A 44 -12.47 14.85 7.79
C TRP A 44 -12.44 15.60 6.44
N ALA A 45 -12.04 14.93 5.35
CA ALA A 45 -11.98 15.55 4.03
C ALA A 45 -13.31 15.34 3.29
N ASP A 46 -14.12 16.40 3.18
CA ASP A 46 -15.39 16.37 2.43
C ASP A 46 -15.22 16.64 0.93
N ALA A 47 -14.01 17.02 0.51
CA ALA A 47 -13.67 17.28 -0.89
C ALA A 47 -12.91 16.11 -1.50
N PRO A 48 -13.09 15.82 -2.82
CA PRO A 48 -12.34 14.77 -3.50
C PRO A 48 -10.81 14.95 -3.35
N GLY A 49 -10.13 13.88 -2.94
CA GLY A 49 -8.67 13.85 -2.86
C GLY A 49 -8.02 13.92 -4.25
N ARG A 50 -6.95 14.70 -4.39
CA ARG A 50 -6.19 14.76 -5.65
C ARG A 50 -5.23 13.58 -5.77
N THR A 51 -5.35 12.81 -6.84
CA THR A 51 -4.32 11.87 -7.30
C THR A 51 -3.52 12.51 -8.43
N ARG A 52 -2.21 12.24 -8.49
CA ARG A 52 -1.34 12.71 -9.59
C ARG A 52 -0.99 11.55 -10.51
N SER A 53 -1.09 11.76 -11.81
CA SER A 53 -0.57 10.84 -12.82
C SER A 53 0.95 10.91 -12.87
N VAL A 54 1.59 9.78 -13.16
CA VAL A 54 3.02 9.71 -13.44
C VAL A 54 3.24 9.21 -14.87
N SER A 55 4.22 9.77 -15.57
CA SER A 55 4.63 9.26 -16.89
C SER A 55 5.48 8.02 -16.70
N VAL A 56 5.12 6.92 -17.36
CA VAL A 56 5.89 5.68 -17.34
C VAL A 56 6.81 5.68 -18.56
N GLN A 57 8.12 5.81 -18.32
CA GLN A 57 9.11 5.66 -19.37
C GLN A 57 9.34 4.16 -19.64
N PRO A 58 9.17 3.66 -20.87
CA PRO A 58 9.41 2.25 -21.17
C PRO A 58 10.88 1.92 -20.95
N SER A 59 11.16 0.92 -20.11
CA SER A 59 12.50 0.36 -19.97
C SER A 59 12.83 -0.46 -21.22
N HIS A 60 13.87 -0.09 -21.97
CA HIS A 60 14.41 -0.96 -23.00
C HIS A 60 14.93 -2.25 -22.35
N ARG A 61 14.20 -3.37 -22.51
CA ARG A 61 14.82 -4.69 -22.33
C ARG A 61 15.80 -4.87 -23.49
N ALA A 62 17.10 -4.89 -23.19
CA ALA A 62 18.07 -5.45 -24.10
C ALA A 62 17.74 -6.95 -24.30
N ARG A 63 17.65 -7.31 -25.58
CA ARG A 63 17.41 -8.62 -26.23
C ARG A 63 17.26 -9.86 -25.34
#